data_AF-A0AAU5K7B0-F1
#
_entry.id   AF-A0AAU5K7B0-F1
#
_cell.length_a   1.000
_cell.length_b   1.000
_cell.length_c   1.000
_cell.angle_alpha   90.00
_cell.angle_beta   90.00
_cell.angle_gamma   90.00
#
_symmetry.space_group_name_H-M   'P 1'
#
loop_
_entity.id
_entity.type
_entity.pdbx_description
1 polymer ?
#
loop_
_entity_poly.entity_id
_entity_poly.type
_entity_poly.pdbx_seq_one_letter_code
_entity_poly.pdbx_strand_id
1 'polypeptide(L)'
;MATVARSVRPWGWKTVDTDGEAGRARALAEADLRAGPPPLGPETVETKRYALTDALDDLADAGDPVECLAVAGFVLNAAADLLCDHQRAWIGGGKWLPRRLLEADAERGAALLEAHLHLCRSGEPGPMIDAASEVLDLVGGPLREGYRRTWHGVIESLAATPRS
;
A
#
# COMPACT_ATOMS: atom_id res chain seq x y z
N MET A 1 15.94 30.01 -25.33
CA MET A 1 15.76 30.94 -24.18
C MET A 1 15.46 30.11 -22.96
N ALA A 2 16.40 29.98 -22.02
CA ALA A 2 16.20 29.19 -20.80
C ALA A 2 15.13 29.85 -19.91
N THR A 3 14.07 29.11 -19.61
CA THR A 3 13.00 29.56 -18.71
C THR A 3 13.53 29.49 -17.28
N VAL A 4 13.82 30.65 -16.69
CA VAL A 4 14.24 30.75 -15.29
C VAL A 4 13.03 30.55 -14.38
N ALA A 5 12.97 29.40 -13.70
CA ALA A 5 12.03 29.18 -12.61
C ALA A 5 12.55 29.90 -11.34
N ARG A 6 11.72 30.78 -10.76
CA ARG A 6 12.02 31.49 -9.50
C ARG A 6 10.99 31.12 -8.45
N SER A 7 11.46 30.64 -7.30
CA SER A 7 10.66 30.44 -6.10
C SER A 7 11.24 31.30 -4.98
N VAL A 8 10.42 32.12 -4.33
CA VAL A 8 10.78 32.87 -3.12
C VAL A 8 10.02 32.26 -1.96
N ARG A 9 10.75 31.74 -0.98
CA ARG A 9 10.19 31.31 0.32
C ARG A 9 10.19 32.50 1.29
N PRO A 10 9.31 32.53 2.30
CA PRO A 10 9.20 33.65 3.26
C PRO A 10 10.49 33.92 4.05
N TRP A 11 11.43 32.97 4.09
CA TRP A 11 12.75 33.09 4.71
C TRP A 11 13.87 33.08 3.64
N GLY A 12 13.81 34.03 2.70
CA GLY A 12 15.00 34.69 2.17
C GLY A 12 15.94 34.03 1.16
N TRP A 13 15.74 32.79 0.69
CA TRP A 13 16.60 32.23 -0.38
C TRP A 13 15.91 32.24 -1.75
N LYS A 14 16.61 32.81 -2.74
CA LYS A 14 16.24 32.71 -4.17
C LYS A 14 17.03 31.57 -4.78
N THR A 15 16.36 30.45 -5.06
CA THR A 15 16.92 29.41 -5.93
C THR A 15 16.59 29.81 -7.37
N VAL A 16 17.61 29.93 -8.21
CA VAL A 16 17.48 30.23 -9.64
C VAL A 16 17.96 29.01 -10.40
N ASP A 17 17.10 28.43 -11.24
CA ASP A 17 17.52 27.39 -12.20
C ASP A 17 18.12 28.06 -13.43
N THR A 18 19.45 28.11 -13.51
CA THR A 18 20.20 28.75 -14.60
C THR A 18 20.32 27.86 -15.83
N ASP A 19 20.38 26.54 -15.63
CA ASP A 19 20.74 25.57 -16.67
C ASP A 19 19.54 24.70 -17.13
N GLY A 20 18.36 24.96 -16.56
CA GLY A 20 17.12 24.26 -16.87
C GLY A 20 17.04 22.87 -16.21
N GLU A 21 17.89 22.59 -15.23
CA GLU A 21 17.97 21.28 -14.57
C GLU A 21 16.72 21.00 -13.74
N ALA A 22 16.09 22.02 -13.15
CA ALA A 22 14.82 21.85 -12.45
C ALA A 22 13.69 21.50 -13.44
N GLY A 23 13.73 22.08 -14.65
CA GLY A 23 12.84 21.72 -15.74
C GLY A 23 13.02 20.26 -16.18
N ARG A 24 14.27 19.80 -16.35
CA ARG A 24 14.57 18.40 -16.71
C ARG A 24 14.18 17.42 -15.61
N ALA A 25 14.50 17.73 -14.35
CA ALA A 25 14.13 16.90 -13.20
C ALA A 25 12.61 16.76 -13.08
N ARG A 26 11.86 17.85 -13.30
CA ARG A 26 10.39 17.81 -13.33
C ARG A 26 9.87 16.93 -14.47
N ALA A 27 10.41 17.09 -15.68
CA ALA A 27 9.98 16.29 -16.83
C ALA A 27 10.26 14.79 -16.62
N LEU A 28 11.41 14.45 -16.02
CA LEU A 28 11.75 13.08 -15.67
C LEU A 28 10.79 12.52 -14.61
N ALA A 29 10.54 13.26 -13.53
CA ALA A 29 9.60 12.84 -12.50
C ALA A 29 8.17 12.65 -13.04
N GLU A 30 7.71 13.53 -13.93
CA GLU A 30 6.41 13.39 -14.60
C GLU A 30 6.37 12.16 -15.53
N ALA A 31 7.49 11.82 -16.16
CA ALA A 31 7.60 10.60 -16.96
C ALA A 31 7.55 9.34 -16.08
N ASP A 32 8.28 9.29 -14.97
CA ASP A 32 8.29 8.17 -14.03
C ASP A 32 6.92 7.97 -13.36
N LEU A 33 6.27 9.07 -12.96
CA LEU A 33 4.91 9.00 -12.40
C LEU A 33 3.91 8.41 -13.39
N ARG A 34 4.05 8.73 -14.69
CA ARG A 34 3.20 8.19 -15.76
C ARG A 34 3.52 6.74 -16.09
N ALA A 35 4.78 6.32 -15.92
CA ALA A 35 5.20 4.94 -16.18
C ALA A 35 4.64 3.95 -15.15
N GLY A 36 4.34 4.42 -13.93
CA GLY A 36 3.91 3.56 -12.82
C GLY A 36 5.10 2.86 -12.14
N PRO A 37 4.89 2.24 -10.96
CA PRO A 37 5.93 1.46 -10.31
C PRO A 37 6.25 0.19 -11.09
N PRO A 38 7.49 -0.33 -10.98
CA PRO A 38 7.76 -1.69 -11.40
C PRO A 38 6.91 -2.69 -10.59
N PRO A 39 6.62 -3.89 -11.15
CA PRO A 39 5.94 -4.94 -10.42
C PRO A 39 6.62 -5.29 -9.11
N LEU A 40 5.82 -5.61 -8.09
CA LEU A 40 6.33 -6.38 -6.97
C LEU A 40 6.84 -7.75 -7.45
N GLY A 41 7.90 -8.22 -6.82
CA GLY A 41 8.41 -9.57 -7.04
C GLY A 41 7.38 -10.63 -6.59
N PRO A 42 7.35 -11.81 -7.23
CA PRO A 42 6.35 -12.83 -6.94
C PRO A 42 6.31 -13.26 -5.47
N GLU A 43 7.47 -13.40 -4.81
CA GLU A 43 7.54 -13.72 -3.36
C GLU A 43 6.95 -12.61 -2.48
N THR A 44 7.06 -11.35 -2.89
CA THR A 44 6.47 -10.22 -2.16
C THR A 44 4.94 -10.20 -2.32
N VAL A 45 4.44 -10.45 -3.54
CA VAL A 45 3.01 -10.59 -3.80
C VAL A 45 2.44 -11.76 -2.99
N GLU A 46 3.12 -12.90 -3.01
CA GLU A 46 2.74 -14.08 -2.23
C GLU A 46 2.72 -13.81 -0.72
N THR A 47 3.74 -13.12 -0.19
CA THR A 47 3.78 -12.73 1.23
C THR A 47 2.62 -11.80 1.60
N LYS A 48 2.29 -10.81 0.75
CA LYS A 48 1.16 -9.91 0.99
C LYS A 48 -0.18 -10.64 0.89
N ARG A 49 -0.34 -11.56 -0.05
CA ARG A 49 -1.53 -12.42 -0.18
C ARG A 49 -1.74 -13.29 1.05
N TYR A 50 -0.66 -13.92 1.54
CA TYR A 50 -0.72 -14.70 2.77
C TYR A 50 -1.17 -13.83 3.94
N ALA A 51 -0.53 -12.67 4.13
CA ALA A 51 -0.87 -11.77 5.23
C ALA A 51 -2.30 -11.22 5.15
N LEU A 52 -2.81 -10.93 3.94
CA LEU A 52 -4.20 -10.53 3.75
C LEU A 52 -5.17 -11.69 4.01
N THR A 53 -4.82 -12.92 3.62
CA THR A 53 -5.66 -14.11 3.91
C THR A 53 -5.79 -14.31 5.43
N ASP A 54 -4.66 -14.30 6.12
CA ASP A 54 -4.58 -14.46 7.59
C ASP A 54 -5.40 -13.37 8.31
N ALA A 55 -5.24 -12.10 7.89
CA ALA A 55 -5.98 -11.00 8.48
C ALA A 55 -7.50 -11.03 8.19
N LEU A 56 -7.94 -11.69 7.12
CA LEU A 56 -9.37 -11.86 6.84
C LEU A 56 -9.99 -12.92 7.75
N ASP A 57 -9.25 -14.00 8.05
CA ASP A 57 -9.67 -14.99 9.03
C ASP A 57 -9.74 -14.35 10.44
N ASP A 58 -8.70 -13.59 10.83
CA ASP A 58 -8.71 -12.82 12.08
C ASP A 58 -9.88 -11.83 12.17
N LEU A 59 -10.19 -11.13 11.07
CA LEU A 59 -11.28 -10.15 11.04
C LEU A 59 -12.65 -10.82 11.18
N ALA A 60 -12.82 -12.03 10.64
CA ALA A 60 -14.04 -12.80 10.76
C ALA A 60 -14.28 -13.31 12.20
N ASP A 61 -13.19 -13.60 12.91
CA ASP A 61 -13.22 -14.11 14.30
C ASP A 61 -13.16 -13.01 15.37
N ALA A 62 -12.92 -11.75 14.97
CA ALA A 62 -12.78 -10.62 15.89
C ALA A 62 -14.11 -10.29 16.61
N GLY A 63 -14.15 -10.56 17.92
CA GLY A 63 -15.28 -10.21 18.79
C GLY A 63 -15.13 -8.87 19.52
N ASP A 64 -13.90 -8.40 19.72
CA ASP A 64 -13.64 -7.11 20.37
C ASP A 64 -13.63 -5.96 19.34
N PRO A 65 -14.35 -4.84 19.61
CA PRO A 65 -14.41 -3.72 18.67
C PRO A 65 -13.06 -3.05 18.39
N VAL A 66 -12.14 -3.01 19.35
CA VAL A 66 -10.81 -2.40 19.16
C VAL A 66 -9.93 -3.28 18.29
N GLU A 67 -9.96 -4.60 18.53
CA GLU A 67 -9.29 -5.59 17.68
C GLU A 67 -9.82 -5.54 16.25
N CYS A 68 -11.16 -5.52 16.07
CA CYS A 68 -11.80 -5.42 14.76
C CYS A 68 -11.34 -4.17 13.99
N LEU A 69 -11.29 -3.00 14.65
CA LEU A 69 -10.81 -1.76 14.02
C LEU A 69 -9.31 -1.83 13.65
N ALA A 70 -8.49 -2.44 14.50
CA ALA A 70 -7.06 -2.60 14.24
C ALA A 70 -6.81 -3.51 13.02
N VAL A 71 -7.47 -4.67 12.99
CA VAL A 71 -7.38 -5.62 11.87
C VAL A 71 -7.95 -5.02 10.59
N ALA A 72 -9.10 -4.34 10.65
CA ALA A 72 -9.70 -3.68 9.48
C ALA A 72 -8.77 -2.63 8.85
N GLY A 73 -8.01 -1.89 9.66
CA GLY A 73 -6.99 -0.95 9.18
C GLY A 73 -5.86 -1.67 8.43
N PHE A 74 -5.42 -2.82 8.94
CA PHE A 74 -4.43 -3.67 8.26
C PHE A 74 -4.97 -4.22 6.93
N VAL A 75 -6.18 -4.79 6.94
CA VAL A 75 -6.84 -5.37 5.75
C VAL A 75 -6.95 -4.31 4.64
N LEU A 76 -7.37 -3.07 4.96
CA LEU A 76 -7.46 -2.00 3.97
C LEU A 76 -6.10 -1.70 3.32
N ASN A 77 -5.03 -1.60 4.11
CA ASN A 77 -3.70 -1.30 3.58
C ASN A 77 -3.15 -2.47 2.74
N ALA A 78 -3.31 -3.70 3.20
CA ALA A 78 -2.83 -4.89 2.49
C ALA A 78 -3.58 -5.11 1.16
N ALA A 79 -4.90 -4.93 1.15
CA ALA A 79 -5.69 -4.98 -0.08
C ALA A 79 -5.33 -3.83 -1.03
N ALA A 80 -5.16 -2.61 -0.52
CA ALA A 80 -4.75 -1.46 -1.34
C ALA A 80 -3.37 -1.68 -2.00
N ASP A 81 -2.41 -2.23 -1.27
CA ASP A 81 -1.08 -2.59 -1.81
C ASP A 81 -1.20 -3.56 -2.99
N LEU A 82 -1.96 -4.64 -2.82
CA LEU A 82 -2.15 -5.68 -3.84
C LEU A 82 -2.90 -5.15 -5.06
N LEU A 83 -3.96 -4.36 -4.85
CA LEU A 83 -4.74 -3.75 -5.93
C LEU A 83 -3.89 -2.74 -6.71
N CYS A 84 -3.13 -1.89 -6.04
CA CYS A 84 -2.26 -0.92 -6.71
C CYS A 84 -1.13 -1.62 -7.49
N ASP A 85 -0.52 -2.67 -6.95
CA ASP A 85 0.47 -3.46 -7.69
C ASP A 85 -0.13 -4.13 -8.94
N HIS A 86 -1.32 -4.74 -8.79
CA HIS A 86 -2.06 -5.36 -9.91
C HIS A 86 -2.32 -4.35 -11.03
N GLN A 87 -2.72 -3.13 -10.66
CA GLN A 87 -3.02 -2.05 -11.60
C GLN A 87 -1.78 -1.28 -12.10
N ARG A 88 -0.57 -1.63 -11.64
CA ARG A 88 0.67 -0.86 -11.91
C ARG A 88 0.51 0.62 -11.54
N ALA A 89 -0.13 0.87 -10.40
CA ALA A 89 -0.41 2.19 -9.90
C ALA A 89 0.44 2.51 -8.65
N TRP A 90 0.83 3.77 -8.51
CA TRP A 90 1.53 4.25 -7.32
C TRP A 90 0.58 4.30 -6.13
N ILE A 91 0.94 3.61 -5.05
CA ILE A 91 0.22 3.73 -3.78
C ILE A 91 0.54 5.04 -3.06
N GLY A 92 -0.43 5.55 -2.30
CA GLY A 92 -0.27 6.70 -1.42
C GLY A 92 -0.33 6.29 0.04
N GLY A 93 0.48 6.91 0.90
CA GLY A 93 0.40 6.75 2.35
C GLY A 93 -0.59 7.72 3.01
N GLY A 94 -1.14 7.33 4.16
CA GLY A 94 -2.01 8.17 4.98
C GLY A 94 -3.18 8.74 4.19
N LYS A 95 -3.38 10.07 4.24
CA LYS A 95 -4.50 10.74 3.55
C LYS A 95 -4.50 10.59 2.02
N TRP A 96 -3.38 10.19 1.42
CA TRP A 96 -3.29 9.98 -0.03
C TRP A 96 -3.70 8.58 -0.46
N LEU A 97 -3.73 7.61 0.46
CA LEU A 97 -4.20 6.24 0.18
C LEU A 97 -5.55 6.23 -0.52
N PRO A 98 -6.63 6.85 0.02
CA PRO A 98 -7.95 6.76 -0.62
C PRO A 98 -7.97 7.37 -2.02
N ARG A 99 -7.24 8.48 -2.23
CA ARG A 99 -7.21 9.16 -3.54
C ARG A 99 -6.49 8.30 -4.58
N ARG A 100 -5.33 7.75 -4.22
CA ARG A 100 -4.54 6.89 -5.09
C ARG A 100 -5.23 5.57 -5.38
N LEU A 101 -5.91 5.01 -4.40
CA LEU A 101 -6.66 3.77 -4.55
C LEU A 101 -7.80 3.94 -5.57
N LEU A 102 -8.56 5.05 -5.46
CA LEU A 102 -9.63 5.38 -6.41
C LEU A 102 -9.10 5.69 -7.82
N GLU A 103 -7.92 6.32 -7.93
CA GLU A 103 -7.24 6.55 -9.21
C GLU A 103 -6.78 5.23 -9.86
N ALA A 104 -6.37 4.24 -9.05
CA ALA A 104 -5.90 2.93 -9.54
C ALA A 104 -7.04 2.03 -10.02
N ASP A 105 -8.13 1.95 -9.25
CA ASP A 105 -9.36 1.23 -9.60
C ASP A 105 -10.53 1.90 -8.87
N ALA A 106 -11.39 2.59 -9.64
CA ALA A 106 -12.50 3.34 -9.07
C ALA A 106 -13.58 2.45 -8.46
N GLU A 107 -13.76 1.22 -8.95
CA GLU A 107 -14.80 0.30 -8.49
C GLU A 107 -14.35 -0.40 -7.21
N ARG A 108 -13.25 -1.15 -7.29
CA ARG A 108 -12.71 -1.91 -6.15
C ARG A 108 -12.15 -0.99 -5.07
N GLY A 109 -11.54 0.12 -5.47
CA GLY A 109 -11.06 1.13 -4.55
C GLY A 109 -12.20 1.78 -3.76
N ALA A 110 -13.33 2.07 -4.40
CA ALA A 110 -14.50 2.57 -3.69
C ALA A 110 -15.10 1.51 -2.75
N ALA A 111 -15.21 0.26 -3.23
CA ALA A 111 -15.72 -0.85 -2.41
C ALA A 111 -14.91 -1.03 -1.11
N LEU A 112 -13.57 -1.04 -1.19
CA LEU A 112 -12.69 -1.13 -0.02
C LEU A 112 -12.88 0.05 0.97
N LEU A 113 -12.94 1.28 0.44
CA LEU A 113 -13.05 2.47 1.29
C LEU A 113 -14.41 2.57 1.97
N GLU A 114 -15.48 2.27 1.25
CA GLU A 114 -16.84 2.29 1.80
C GLU A 114 -17.06 1.15 2.78
N ALA A 115 -16.53 -0.05 2.49
CA ALA A 115 -16.60 -1.18 3.42
C ALA A 115 -15.82 -0.91 4.70
N HIS A 116 -14.61 -0.33 4.61
CA HIS A 116 -13.84 0.06 5.78
C HIS A 116 -14.57 1.12 6.62
N LEU A 117 -15.18 2.11 5.97
CA LEU A 117 -15.98 3.14 6.64
C LEU A 117 -17.24 2.56 7.29
N HIS A 118 -17.90 1.61 6.63
CA HIS A 118 -19.05 0.88 7.16
C HIS A 118 -18.68 0.10 8.42
N LEU A 119 -17.60 -0.68 8.37
CA LEU A 119 -17.06 -1.42 9.51
C LEU A 119 -16.71 -0.47 10.66
N CYS A 120 -16.01 0.63 10.39
CA CYS A 120 -15.66 1.62 11.42
C CYS A 120 -16.89 2.21 12.15
N ARG A 121 -18.05 2.25 11.49
CA ARG A 121 -19.29 2.82 12.05
C ARG A 121 -20.19 1.79 12.73
N SER A 122 -20.21 0.57 12.21
CA SER A 122 -21.19 -0.46 12.60
C SER A 122 -20.57 -1.61 13.39
N GLY A 123 -19.27 -1.86 13.22
CA GLY A 123 -18.59 -3.06 13.69
C GLY A 123 -18.80 -4.29 12.80
N GLU A 124 -19.59 -4.19 11.72
CA GLU A 124 -19.90 -5.32 10.85
C GLU A 124 -18.77 -5.58 9.84
N PRO A 125 -18.07 -6.74 9.90
CA PRO A 125 -16.90 -7.00 9.07
C PRO A 125 -17.23 -7.51 7.66
N GLY A 126 -18.44 -8.04 7.45
CA GLY A 126 -18.82 -8.74 6.21
C GLY A 126 -18.47 -8.00 4.92
N PRO A 127 -18.91 -6.74 4.72
CA PRO A 127 -18.59 -5.99 3.51
C PRO A 127 -17.09 -5.77 3.30
N MET A 128 -16.31 -5.66 4.38
CA MET A 128 -14.85 -5.49 4.31
C MET A 128 -14.18 -6.79 3.87
N ILE A 129 -14.65 -7.92 4.40
CA ILE A 129 -14.18 -9.25 4.03
C ILE A 129 -14.46 -9.51 2.55
N ASP A 130 -15.67 -9.21 2.08
CA ASP A 130 -16.06 -9.39 0.68
C ASP A 130 -15.19 -8.55 -0.26
N ALA A 131 -15.08 -7.24 0.00
CA ALA A 131 -14.31 -6.32 -0.85
C ALA A 131 -12.81 -6.68 -0.91
N ALA A 132 -12.22 -7.11 0.21
CA ALA A 132 -10.83 -7.52 0.25
C ALA A 132 -10.60 -8.90 -0.41
N SER A 133 -11.58 -9.81 -0.32
CA SER A 133 -11.53 -11.11 -1.01
C SER A 133 -11.55 -10.95 -2.52
N GLU A 134 -12.33 -10.02 -3.06
CA GLU A 134 -12.31 -9.70 -4.49
C GLU A 134 -10.92 -9.25 -4.98
N VAL A 135 -10.19 -8.50 -4.15
CA VAL A 135 -8.81 -8.12 -4.46
C VAL A 135 -7.86 -9.32 -4.40
N LEU A 136 -8.01 -10.20 -3.41
CA LEU A 136 -7.22 -11.44 -3.35
C LEU A 136 -7.41 -12.28 -4.61
N ASP A 137 -8.64 -12.39 -5.11
CA ASP A 137 -8.95 -13.19 -6.31
C ASP A 137 -8.24 -12.67 -7.56
N LEU A 138 -8.03 -11.35 -7.69
CA LEU A 138 -7.24 -10.77 -8.79
C LEU A 138 -5.77 -11.21 -8.81
N VAL A 139 -5.22 -11.55 -7.64
CA VAL A 139 -3.80 -11.87 -7.48
C VAL A 139 -3.56 -13.36 -7.20
N GLY A 140 -4.57 -14.21 -7.41
CA GLY A 140 -4.48 -15.67 -7.34
C GLY A 140 -5.14 -16.29 -6.12
N GLY A 141 -5.97 -15.54 -5.40
CA GLY A 141 -6.84 -16.01 -4.32
C GLY A 141 -6.16 -16.17 -2.96
N PRO A 142 -6.91 -16.66 -1.95
CA PRO A 142 -6.41 -16.86 -0.59
C PRO A 142 -5.38 -17.99 -0.51
N LEU A 143 -4.48 -17.92 0.48
CA LEU A 143 -3.50 -18.96 0.82
C LEU A 143 -3.82 -19.54 2.21
N ARG A 144 -4.37 -20.76 2.28
CA ARG A 144 -4.88 -21.41 3.51
C ARG A 144 -4.02 -22.59 4.00
N GLU A 145 -4.46 -23.23 5.09
CA GLU A 145 -3.83 -24.38 5.76
C GLU A 145 -3.12 -25.36 4.80
N GLY A 146 -1.88 -25.71 5.16
CA GLY A 146 -0.99 -26.53 4.32
C GLY A 146 -0.02 -25.71 3.47
N TYR A 147 -0.23 -24.39 3.35
CA TYR A 147 0.77 -23.49 2.77
C TYR A 147 2.07 -23.55 3.58
N ARG A 148 3.18 -23.85 2.91
CA ARG A 148 4.53 -23.80 3.48
C ARG A 148 5.38 -22.89 2.64
N ARG A 149 6.04 -21.94 3.29
CA ARG A 149 7.14 -21.18 2.69
C ARG A 149 8.46 -21.60 3.31
N THR A 150 9.49 -21.70 2.51
CA THR A 150 10.86 -21.80 3.01
C THR A 150 11.25 -20.41 3.51
N TRP A 151 11.48 -20.26 4.81
CA TRP A 151 12.00 -19.02 5.37
C TRP A 151 13.49 -18.91 5.02
N HIS A 152 13.88 -17.83 4.33
CA HIS A 152 15.26 -17.58 3.91
C HIS A 152 15.98 -16.51 4.75
N GLY A 153 15.43 -16.13 5.91
CA GLY A 153 16.01 -15.06 6.72
C GLY A 153 17.25 -15.47 7.52
N VAL A 154 17.94 -14.47 8.07
CA VAL A 154 18.98 -14.63 9.10
C VAL A 154 18.41 -14.01 10.37
N ILE A 155 18.47 -14.72 11.50
CA ILE A 155 18.14 -14.13 12.81
C ILE A 155 19.34 -13.29 13.24
N GLU A 156 19.37 -12.00 12.92
CA GLU A 156 20.44 -11.08 13.36
C GLU A 156 20.54 -10.95 14.89
N SER A 157 19.51 -11.37 15.63
CA SER A 157 19.46 -11.30 17.10
C SER A 157 20.26 -12.40 17.84
N LEU A 158 20.98 -13.31 17.16
CA LEU A 158 21.87 -14.27 17.83
C LEU A 158 23.36 -13.90 17.76
N ALA A 159 23.71 -12.81 17.06
CA ALA A 159 25.07 -12.26 17.02
C ALA A 159 25.35 -11.33 18.21
N ALA A 160 25.08 -11.80 19.43
CA ALA A 160 25.61 -11.20 20.65
C ALA A 160 25.84 -12.29 21.70
N THR A 161 26.97 -13.00 21.57
CA THR A 161 27.60 -13.71 22.70
C THR A 161 28.81 -12.90 23.18
N PRO A 162 29.19 -13.02 24.46
CA PRO A 162 29.69 -11.94 25.29
C PRO A 162 31.18 -11.68 25.04
N ARG A 163 31.64 -10.47 25.32
CA ARG A 163 33.07 -10.25 25.56
C ARG A 163 33.31 -10.11 27.06
N SER A 164 34.26 -10.94 27.48
CA SER A 164 34.93 -11.08 28.78
C SER A 164 35.09 -9.80 29.58
#